data_AF-A0A8B7N6Z9-F1
#
_entry.id   AF-A0A8B7N6Z9-F1
#
_cell.length_a   1.000
_cell.length_b   1.000
_cell.length_c   1.000
_cell.angle_alpha   90.00
_cell.angle_beta   90.00
_cell.angle_gamma   90.00
#
_symmetry.space_group_name_H-M   'P 1'
#
loop_
_entity.id
_entity.type
_entity.pdbx_description
1 polymer ?
#
loop_
_entity_poly.entity_id
_entity_poly.type
_entity_poly.pdbx_seq_one_letter_code
_entity_poly.pdbx_strand_id
1 'polypeptide(L)'
;MEEVTTGHLEKRELLQLRNEMASYFARPPAVQKDGKLALPSLPSPIDRERACQGCPHLLVCTALNTAPPSPPHAMASLVPATLAHLQPNALEFFRHWCLLLHVESTQSKRALTRSLWCQDPIKRENAGGAVAFLKLKCSVEQGISQWLHSFSRACPSELPSHCSVPETIPPGTFQEGDLVVVSSKKCIAIAQGVIHSCDSTVVSVMLDR
;
A
#
# COMPACT_ATOMS: atom_id res chain seq x y z
N MET A 1 5.88 -20.71 -25.60
CA MET A 1 4.71 -20.03 -25.01
C MET A 1 3.77 -21.14 -24.57
N GLU A 2 3.62 -21.31 -23.27
CA GLU A 2 2.76 -22.34 -22.70
C GLU A 2 1.47 -21.66 -22.23
N GLU A 3 0.33 -22.25 -22.55
CA GLU A 3 -0.97 -21.73 -22.12
C GLU A 3 -1.18 -22.05 -20.64
N VAL A 4 -1.42 -21.04 -19.82
CA VAL A 4 -1.78 -21.23 -18.42
C VAL A 4 -3.30 -21.20 -18.30
N THR A 5 -3.91 -22.39 -18.20
CA THR A 5 -5.36 -22.52 -18.05
C THR A 5 -5.79 -22.19 -16.63
N THR A 6 -6.90 -21.46 -16.46
CA THR A 6 -7.41 -21.07 -15.13
C THR A 6 -8.71 -21.79 -14.80
N GLY A 7 -8.61 -22.95 -14.15
CA GLY A 7 -9.77 -23.69 -13.66
C GLY A 7 -10.38 -23.09 -12.39
N HIS A 8 -11.52 -23.64 -11.99
CA HIS A 8 -12.23 -23.18 -10.79
C HIS A 8 -11.48 -23.52 -9.49
N LEU A 9 -10.84 -24.69 -9.43
CA LEU A 9 -10.11 -25.14 -8.25
C LEU A 9 -8.89 -24.25 -7.99
N GLU A 10 -8.11 -23.94 -9.02
CA GLU A 10 -6.93 -23.09 -8.94
C GLU A 10 -7.31 -21.68 -8.44
N LYS A 11 -8.40 -21.11 -8.97
CA LYS A 11 -8.93 -19.82 -8.52
C LYS A 11 -9.33 -19.85 -7.05
N ARG A 12 -10.01 -20.91 -6.61
CA ARG A 12 -10.45 -21.08 -5.22
C ARG A 12 -9.25 -21.15 -4.27
N GLU A 13 -8.26 -21.99 -4.56
CA GLU A 13 -7.08 -22.16 -3.71
C GLU A 13 -6.25 -20.87 -3.64
N LEU A 14 -6.07 -20.17 -4.77
CA LEU A 14 -5.38 -18.87 -4.78
C LEU A 14 -6.13 -17.81 -3.96
N LEU A 15 -7.46 -17.78 -4.03
CA LEU A 15 -8.27 -16.88 -3.21
C LEU A 15 -8.15 -17.20 -1.72
N GLN A 16 -8.09 -18.48 -1.34
CA GLN A 16 -7.89 -18.89 0.04
C GLN A 16 -6.51 -18.47 0.55
N LEU A 17 -5.45 -18.68 -0.23
CA LEU A 17 -4.09 -18.25 0.13
C LEU A 17 -4.01 -16.71 0.24
N ARG A 18 -4.65 -15.98 -0.67
CA ARG A 18 -4.76 -14.52 -0.60
C ARG A 18 -5.49 -14.06 0.67
N ASN A 19 -6.56 -14.74 1.05
CA ASN A 19 -7.31 -14.42 2.28
C ASN A 19 -6.45 -14.62 3.52
N GLU A 20 -5.71 -15.73 3.58
CA GLU A 20 -4.79 -16.01 4.67
C GLU A 20 -3.71 -14.91 4.76
N MET A 21 -3.04 -14.61 3.66
CA MET A 21 -2.04 -13.53 3.58
C MET A 21 -2.60 -12.18 4.03
N ALA A 22 -3.78 -11.79 3.52
CA ALA A 22 -4.45 -10.55 3.90
C ALA A 22 -4.79 -10.52 5.39
N SER A 23 -5.15 -11.66 5.98
CA SER A 23 -5.45 -11.76 7.41
C SER A 23 -4.24 -11.44 8.27
N TYR A 24 -3.02 -11.79 7.85
CA TYR A 24 -1.79 -11.46 8.57
C TYR A 24 -1.46 -9.95 8.47
N PHE A 25 -1.59 -9.35 7.27
CA PHE A 25 -1.33 -7.93 7.08
C PHE A 25 -2.32 -7.01 7.81
N ALA A 26 -3.56 -7.47 8.00
CA ALA A 26 -4.59 -6.68 8.66
C ALA A 26 -4.51 -6.70 10.20
N ARG A 27 -3.63 -7.51 10.81
CA ARG A 27 -3.54 -7.64 12.26
C ARG A 27 -3.03 -6.33 12.89
N PRO A 28 -3.78 -5.74 13.85
CA PRO A 28 -3.27 -4.63 14.61
C PRO A 28 -2.11 -5.07 15.52
N PRO A 29 -1.35 -4.12 16.09
CA PRO A 29 -0.47 -4.41 17.21
C PRO A 29 -1.19 -5.22 18.29
N ALA A 30 -0.53 -6.27 18.79
CA ALA A 30 -1.08 -7.11 19.84
C ALA A 30 -0.87 -6.45 21.21
N VAL A 31 -1.87 -6.58 22.11
CA VAL A 31 -1.73 -6.16 23.51
C VAL A 31 -1.34 -7.39 24.32
N GLN A 32 -0.16 -7.34 24.95
CA GLN A 32 0.31 -8.39 25.85
C GLN A 32 -0.42 -8.33 27.20
N LYS A 33 -0.28 -9.39 28.01
CA LYS A 33 -0.95 -9.51 29.33
C LYS A 33 -0.53 -8.42 30.32
N ASP A 34 0.66 -7.86 30.14
CA ASP A 34 1.20 -6.75 30.94
C ASP A 34 0.77 -5.36 30.42
N GLY A 35 -0.10 -5.32 29.40
CA GLY A 35 -0.60 -4.08 28.78
C GLY A 35 0.34 -3.49 27.72
N LYS A 36 1.50 -4.08 27.45
CA LYS A 36 2.43 -3.57 26.44
C LYS A 36 1.99 -3.95 25.04
N LEU A 37 2.25 -3.06 24.09
CA LEU A 37 2.06 -3.34 22.67
C LEU A 37 3.19 -4.20 22.13
N ALA A 38 2.85 -5.07 21.17
CA ALA A 38 3.78 -5.93 20.47
C ALA A 38 3.41 -6.06 19.00
N LEU A 39 4.38 -6.42 18.18
CA LEU A 39 4.12 -6.77 16.79
C LEU A 39 3.19 -7.99 16.73
N PRO A 40 2.24 -8.01 15.78
CA PRO A 40 1.43 -9.20 15.56
C PRO A 40 2.32 -10.38 15.14
N SER A 41 1.90 -11.60 15.50
CA SER A 41 2.62 -12.80 15.07
C SER A 41 2.59 -12.94 13.56
N LEU A 42 3.78 -13.21 13.00
CA LEU A 42 3.95 -13.66 11.63
C LEU A 42 3.44 -15.09 11.47
N PRO A 43 3.20 -15.55 10.22
CA PRO A 43 3.02 -16.97 9.96
C PRO A 43 4.21 -17.76 10.50
N SER A 44 3.95 -18.97 11.02
CA SER A 44 5.01 -19.87 11.43
C SER A 44 5.97 -20.12 10.26
N PRO A 45 7.29 -20.10 10.49
CA PRO A 45 8.25 -20.45 9.46
C PRO A 45 7.97 -21.83 8.87
N ILE A 46 8.27 -22.02 7.58
CA ILE A 46 8.15 -23.34 6.94
C ILE A 46 9.33 -24.23 7.34
N ASP A 47 9.07 -25.53 7.46
CA ASP A 47 10.10 -26.52 7.73
C ASP A 47 10.69 -27.08 6.41
N ARG A 48 11.37 -26.21 5.66
CA ARG A 48 12.04 -26.56 4.41
C ARG A 48 13.38 -25.84 4.29
N GLU A 49 14.44 -26.51 4.72
CA GLU A 49 15.79 -25.93 4.83
C GLU A 49 16.24 -25.21 3.54
N ARG A 50 16.16 -25.87 2.38
CA ARG A 50 16.56 -25.29 1.09
C ARG A 50 15.78 -24.02 0.73
N ALA A 51 14.48 -23.99 1.04
CA ALA A 51 13.64 -22.84 0.76
C ALA A 51 13.95 -21.67 1.70
N CYS A 52 14.17 -21.95 2.99
CA CYS A 52 14.52 -20.94 3.98
C CYS A 52 15.94 -20.38 3.76
N GLN A 53 16.92 -21.22 3.44
CA GLN A 53 18.29 -20.80 3.15
C GLN A 53 18.39 -19.86 1.95
N GLY A 54 17.61 -20.13 0.90
CA GLY A 54 17.56 -19.26 -0.29
C GLY A 54 16.60 -18.08 -0.18
N CYS A 55 15.89 -17.92 0.95
CA CYS A 55 14.88 -16.88 1.09
C CYS A 55 15.54 -15.51 1.31
N PRO A 56 15.26 -14.49 0.47
CA PRO A 56 15.80 -13.15 0.65
C PRO A 56 15.34 -12.47 1.95
N HIS A 57 14.29 -12.99 2.58
CA HIS A 57 13.75 -12.49 3.84
C HIS A 57 14.24 -13.26 5.08
N LEU A 58 15.21 -14.18 4.96
CA LEU A 58 15.67 -14.99 6.09
C LEU A 58 16.10 -14.15 7.31
N LEU A 59 16.88 -13.08 7.10
CA LEU A 59 17.31 -12.20 8.18
C LEU A 59 16.12 -11.53 8.89
N VAL A 60 15.18 -10.96 8.14
CA VAL A 60 14.00 -10.30 8.72
C VAL A 60 13.07 -11.31 9.40
N CYS A 61 12.88 -12.49 8.78
CA CYS A 61 12.06 -13.57 9.33
C CYS A 61 12.60 -14.05 10.68
N THR A 62 13.90 -14.30 10.77
CA THR A 62 14.58 -14.73 12.01
C THR A 62 14.60 -13.61 13.06
N ALA A 63 14.80 -12.36 12.64
CA ALA A 63 14.78 -11.21 13.55
C ALA A 63 13.40 -10.97 14.16
N LEU A 64 12.30 -11.18 13.41
CA LEU A 64 10.94 -10.94 13.89
C LEU A 64 10.31 -12.14 14.61
N ASN A 65 10.71 -13.37 14.29
CA ASN A 65 10.27 -14.57 15.01
C ASN A 65 11.14 -14.80 16.25
N THR A 66 10.64 -14.42 17.43
CA THR A 66 11.40 -14.43 18.68
C THR A 66 11.60 -15.82 19.28
N ALA A 67 10.85 -16.82 18.83
CA ALA A 67 10.93 -18.20 19.30
C ALA A 67 11.24 -19.14 18.11
N PRO A 68 12.49 -19.59 17.92
CA PRO A 68 12.77 -20.61 16.92
C PRO A 68 12.00 -21.89 17.27
N PRO A 69 11.44 -22.60 16.27
CA PRO A 69 10.88 -23.92 16.48
C PRO A 69 11.97 -24.88 16.99
N SER A 70 11.57 -25.90 17.76
CA SER A 70 12.50 -26.92 18.24
C SER A 70 13.01 -27.81 17.09
N PRO A 71 14.20 -28.42 17.24
CA PRO A 71 14.65 -29.49 16.35
C PRO A 71 13.57 -30.59 16.23
N PRO A 72 13.41 -31.22 15.05
CA PRO A 72 14.29 -31.21 13.88
C PRO A 72 14.03 -30.08 12.87
N HIS A 73 13.26 -29.05 13.23
CA HIS A 73 12.88 -27.97 12.30
C HIS A 73 14.10 -27.20 11.75
N ALA A 74 14.12 -26.88 10.45
CA ALA A 74 15.23 -26.20 9.79
C ALA A 74 15.63 -24.86 10.46
N MET A 75 14.64 -24.06 10.86
CA MET A 75 14.88 -22.80 11.60
C MET A 75 15.61 -22.95 12.94
N ALA A 76 15.65 -24.14 13.55
CA ALA A 76 16.40 -24.37 14.78
C ALA A 76 17.91 -24.11 14.60
N SER A 77 18.46 -24.42 13.42
CA SER A 77 19.85 -24.12 13.07
C SER A 77 19.99 -22.77 12.34
N LEU A 78 19.03 -22.40 11.48
CA LEU A 78 19.12 -21.19 10.68
C LEU A 78 19.01 -19.90 11.51
N VAL A 79 18.17 -19.87 12.55
CA VAL A 79 18.01 -18.68 13.41
C VAL A 79 19.32 -18.27 14.08
N PRO A 80 20.01 -19.14 14.86
CA PRO A 80 21.26 -18.75 15.49
C PRO A 80 22.36 -18.42 14.47
N ALA A 81 22.44 -19.17 13.35
CA ALA A 81 23.42 -18.89 12.30
C ALA A 81 23.21 -17.52 11.64
N THR A 82 21.95 -17.17 11.35
CA THR A 82 21.59 -15.91 10.68
C THR A 82 21.81 -14.71 11.60
N LEU A 83 21.49 -14.85 12.89
CA LEU A 83 21.56 -13.75 13.85
C LEU A 83 22.90 -13.64 14.60
N ALA A 84 23.85 -14.55 14.35
CA ALA A 84 25.13 -14.62 15.09
C ALA A 84 25.94 -13.31 15.11
N HIS A 85 25.76 -12.46 14.08
CA HIS A 85 26.47 -11.18 13.95
C HIS A 85 25.75 -10.01 14.64
N LEU A 86 24.52 -10.21 15.14
CA LEU A 86 23.69 -9.17 15.73
C LEU A 86 23.67 -9.29 17.25
N GLN A 87 23.90 -8.15 17.90
CA GLN A 87 23.79 -8.05 19.35
C GLN A 87 22.31 -8.04 19.79
N PRO A 88 21.98 -8.56 20.98
CA PRO A 88 20.60 -8.59 21.48
C PRO A 88 19.93 -7.20 21.51
N ASN A 89 20.67 -6.16 21.91
CA ASN A 89 20.18 -4.78 21.94
C ASN A 89 19.82 -4.23 20.55
N ALA A 90 20.55 -4.63 19.49
CA ALA A 90 20.25 -4.24 18.12
C ALA A 90 18.95 -4.90 17.63
N LEU A 91 18.71 -6.16 18.02
CA LEU A 91 17.46 -6.87 17.71
C LEU A 91 16.26 -6.24 18.43
N GLU A 92 16.43 -5.86 19.70
CA GLU A 92 15.40 -5.16 20.47
C GLU A 92 15.08 -3.80 19.85
N PHE A 93 16.10 -3.02 19.49
CA PHE A 93 15.93 -1.74 18.80
C PHE A 93 15.16 -1.91 17.50
N PHE A 94 15.55 -2.86 16.65
CA PHE A 94 14.87 -3.14 15.38
C PHE A 94 13.39 -3.47 15.58
N ARG A 95 13.08 -4.40 16.50
CA ARG A 95 11.70 -4.81 16.81
C ARG A 95 10.88 -3.64 17.35
N HIS A 96 11.46 -2.82 18.21
CA HIS A 96 10.80 -1.65 18.78
C HIS A 96 10.43 -0.64 17.69
N TRP A 97 11.35 -0.32 16.78
CA TRP A 97 11.06 0.58 15.66
C TRP A 97 10.02 0.03 14.69
N CYS A 98 10.09 -1.27 14.36
CA CYS A 98 9.05 -1.92 13.58
C CYS A 98 7.67 -1.79 14.24
N LEU A 99 7.59 -1.92 15.58
CA LEU A 99 6.34 -1.75 16.32
C LEU A 99 5.82 -0.31 16.21
N LEU A 100 6.67 0.70 16.41
CA LEU A 100 6.27 2.10 16.30
C LEU A 100 5.75 2.43 14.89
N LEU A 101 6.47 1.99 13.86
CA LEU A 101 6.04 2.15 12.46
C LEU A 101 4.72 1.43 12.17
N HIS A 102 4.51 0.24 12.73
CA HIS A 102 3.25 -0.50 12.56
C HIS A 102 2.09 0.24 13.22
N VAL A 103 2.26 0.71 14.46
CA VAL A 103 1.26 1.50 15.19
C VAL A 103 0.83 2.71 14.36
N GLU A 104 1.78 3.52 13.91
CA GLU A 104 1.52 4.70 13.07
C GLU A 104 0.74 4.30 11.81
N SER A 105 1.22 3.30 11.07
CA SER A 105 0.61 2.88 9.81
C SER A 105 -0.84 2.38 9.96
N THR A 106 -1.17 1.74 11.10
CA THR A 106 -2.53 1.26 11.36
C THR A 106 -3.51 2.39 11.67
N GLN A 107 -3.04 3.54 12.14
CA GLN A 107 -3.86 4.73 12.35
C GLN A 107 -4.12 5.46 11.02
N SER A 108 -3.13 5.56 10.13
CA SER A 108 -3.26 6.35 8.89
C SER A 108 -4.08 5.67 7.77
N LYS A 109 -4.09 4.33 7.67
CA LYS A 109 -4.50 3.62 6.42
C LYS A 109 -6.00 3.32 6.25
N ARG A 110 -6.83 3.35 7.30
CA ARG A 110 -8.17 2.72 7.23
C ARG A 110 -9.23 3.49 6.43
N ALA A 111 -9.11 4.81 6.26
CA ALA A 111 -10.18 5.61 5.68
C ALA A 111 -10.11 5.81 4.15
N LEU A 112 -8.90 5.81 3.57
CA LEU A 112 -8.68 6.34 2.22
C LEU A 112 -9.04 5.38 1.07
N THR A 113 -8.82 4.07 1.22
CA THR A 113 -9.08 3.15 0.11
C THR A 113 -10.58 2.93 -0.12
N ARG A 114 -11.40 2.80 0.94
CA ARG A 114 -12.84 2.55 0.78
C ARG A 114 -13.56 3.72 0.10
N SER A 115 -13.18 4.96 0.41
CA SER A 115 -13.80 6.14 -0.22
C SER A 115 -13.58 6.14 -1.73
N LEU A 116 -12.40 5.71 -2.21
CA LEU A 116 -12.10 5.62 -3.63
C LEU A 116 -13.07 4.70 -4.42
N TRP A 117 -13.48 3.58 -3.82
CA TRP A 117 -14.33 2.58 -4.47
C TRP A 117 -15.83 2.77 -4.24
N CYS A 118 -16.22 3.33 -3.09
CA CYS A 118 -17.61 3.32 -2.64
C CYS A 118 -18.25 4.70 -2.54
N GLN A 119 -17.47 5.80 -2.62
CA GLN A 119 -18.01 7.16 -2.53
C GLN A 119 -18.01 7.84 -3.89
N ASP A 120 -19.02 8.67 -4.10
CA ASP A 120 -19.13 9.54 -5.27
C ASP A 120 -17.98 10.57 -5.31
N PRO A 121 -17.41 10.88 -6.49
CA PRO A 121 -16.32 11.85 -6.62
C PRO A 121 -16.59 13.21 -5.99
N ILE A 122 -17.83 13.73 -6.06
CA ILE A 122 -18.19 15.03 -5.48
C ILE A 122 -18.13 14.97 -3.96
N LYS A 123 -18.61 13.87 -3.37
CA LYS A 123 -18.55 13.68 -1.92
C LYS A 123 -17.11 13.62 -1.42
N ARG A 124 -16.20 13.03 -2.20
CA ARG A 124 -14.77 13.00 -1.88
C ARG A 124 -14.11 14.37 -1.97
N GLU A 125 -14.47 15.16 -2.98
CA GLU A 125 -13.98 16.53 -3.13
C GLU A 125 -14.47 17.43 -2.01
N ASN A 126 -15.75 17.34 -1.63
CA ASN A 126 -16.30 18.07 -0.49
C ASN A 126 -15.65 17.68 0.84
N ALA A 127 -15.11 16.46 0.95
CA ALA A 127 -14.33 16.01 2.11
C ALA A 127 -12.86 16.48 2.06
N GLY A 128 -12.44 17.18 1.01
CA GLY A 128 -11.10 17.74 0.83
C GLY A 128 -10.03 16.75 0.37
N GLY A 129 -10.40 15.50 0.06
CA GLY A 129 -9.44 14.44 -0.28
C GLY A 129 -9.34 14.09 -1.77
N ALA A 130 -10.00 14.85 -2.64
CA ALA A 130 -10.01 14.61 -4.08
C ALA A 130 -10.38 15.87 -4.87
N VAL A 131 -10.14 15.84 -6.18
CA VAL A 131 -10.66 16.83 -7.14
C VAL A 131 -11.38 16.05 -8.24
N ALA A 132 -12.68 16.28 -8.38
CA ALA A 132 -13.51 15.59 -9.37
C ALA A 132 -13.54 16.35 -10.71
N PHE A 133 -14.00 15.66 -11.75
CA PHE A 133 -14.26 16.25 -13.08
C PHE A 133 -13.09 17.04 -13.68
N LEU A 134 -11.90 16.46 -13.57
CA LEU A 134 -10.73 16.93 -14.27
C LEU A 134 -10.68 16.40 -15.71
N LYS A 135 -10.09 17.19 -16.60
CA LYS A 135 -9.83 16.87 -18.00
C LYS A 135 -8.33 16.95 -18.25
N LEU A 136 -7.79 15.95 -18.94
CA LEU A 136 -6.39 15.97 -19.36
C LEU A 136 -6.19 17.10 -20.37
N LYS A 137 -5.29 18.03 -20.05
CA LYS A 137 -4.91 19.15 -20.91
C LYS A 137 -3.74 18.75 -21.82
N CYS A 138 -2.70 18.18 -21.24
CA CYS A 138 -1.55 17.67 -21.96
C CYS A 138 -0.84 16.58 -21.16
N SER A 139 -0.02 15.79 -21.85
CA SER A 139 0.89 14.82 -21.26
C SER A 139 2.24 14.98 -21.94
N VAL A 140 3.31 15.04 -21.15
CA VAL A 140 4.68 15.24 -21.60
C VAL A 140 5.55 14.16 -21.00
N GLU A 141 6.25 13.40 -21.84
CA GLU A 141 7.20 12.39 -21.37
C GLU A 141 8.39 13.08 -20.66
N GLN A 142 8.72 12.58 -19.48
CA GLN A 142 9.76 13.08 -18.59
C GLN A 142 10.68 11.92 -18.21
N GLY A 143 11.65 11.61 -19.07
CA GLY A 143 12.57 10.51 -18.83
C GLY A 143 12.00 9.14 -19.23
N ILE A 144 12.44 8.07 -18.57
CA ILE A 144 12.10 6.69 -18.97
C ILE A 144 10.80 6.27 -18.28
N SER A 145 9.74 6.08 -19.06
CA SER A 145 8.44 5.57 -18.59
C SER A 145 7.81 6.42 -17.47
N GLN A 146 8.01 7.73 -17.55
CA GLN A 146 7.44 8.71 -16.63
C GLN A 146 6.83 9.84 -17.44
N TRP A 147 5.63 10.26 -17.05
CA TRP A 147 4.85 11.24 -17.80
C TRP A 147 4.34 12.32 -16.85
N LEU A 148 4.54 13.58 -17.23
CA LEU A 148 3.93 14.72 -16.57
C LEU A 148 2.59 15.02 -17.23
N HIS A 149 1.50 14.74 -16.52
CA HIS A 149 0.14 15.01 -16.98
C HIS A 149 -0.39 16.25 -16.30
N SER A 150 -0.86 17.22 -17.09
CA SER A 150 -1.55 18.40 -16.57
C SER A 150 -3.05 18.26 -16.78
N PHE A 151 -3.81 18.47 -15.72
CA PHE A 151 -5.25 18.36 -15.69
C PHE A 151 -5.88 19.70 -15.32
N SER A 152 -6.97 20.07 -15.96
CA SER A 152 -7.77 21.25 -15.62
C SER A 152 -9.23 20.86 -15.37
N ARG A 153 -10.00 21.74 -14.71
CA ARG A 153 -11.45 21.50 -14.54
C ARG A 153 -12.15 21.34 -15.89
N ALA A 154 -13.06 20.37 -15.99
CA ALA A 154 -13.96 20.27 -17.13
C ALA A 154 -14.88 21.49 -17.19
N CYS A 155 -15.28 21.89 -18.40
CA CYS A 155 -16.18 23.03 -18.58
C CYS A 155 -17.56 22.75 -17.95
N PRO A 156 -18.26 23.78 -17.43
CA PRO A 156 -19.61 23.64 -16.88
C PRO A 156 -20.61 22.93 -17.79
N SER A 157 -20.48 23.08 -19.11
CA SER A 157 -21.32 22.42 -20.12
C SER A 157 -21.11 20.90 -20.23
N GLU A 158 -19.95 20.40 -19.79
CA GLU A 158 -19.59 18.97 -19.83
C GLU A 158 -19.96 18.24 -18.51
N LEU A 159 -20.35 19.00 -17.48
CA LEU A 159 -20.74 18.49 -16.17
C LEU A 159 -22.21 18.01 -16.19
N PRO A 160 -22.55 16.94 -15.45
CA PRO A 160 -23.95 16.56 -15.30
C PRO A 160 -24.74 17.69 -14.64
N SER A 161 -25.96 17.95 -15.11
CA SER A 161 -26.81 19.09 -14.69
C SER A 161 -27.11 19.18 -13.19
N HIS A 162 -26.91 18.09 -12.45
CA HIS A 162 -27.12 17.99 -11.00
C HIS A 162 -25.81 18.08 -10.19
N CYS A 163 -24.67 18.26 -10.85
CA CYS A 163 -23.35 18.35 -10.21
C CYS A 163 -22.95 19.81 -9.99
N SER A 164 -23.07 20.28 -8.74
CA SER A 164 -22.44 21.53 -8.32
C SER A 164 -21.03 21.23 -7.84
N VAL A 165 -20.05 21.68 -8.61
CA VAL A 165 -18.65 21.68 -8.20
C VAL A 165 -18.01 23.05 -8.46
N PRO A 166 -16.99 23.44 -7.69
CA PRO A 166 -16.28 24.69 -7.94
C PRO A 166 -15.68 24.74 -9.36
N GLU A 167 -15.68 25.91 -9.98
CA GLU A 167 -15.06 26.12 -11.30
C GLU A 167 -13.54 26.00 -11.23
N THR A 168 -12.95 26.35 -10.09
CA THR A 168 -11.53 26.28 -9.80
C THR A 168 -11.21 25.09 -8.90
N ILE A 169 -9.98 24.62 -8.96
CA ILE A 169 -9.45 23.61 -8.06
C ILE A 169 -9.36 24.24 -6.66
N PRO A 170 -9.96 23.63 -5.61
CA PRO A 170 -9.97 24.22 -4.28
C PRO A 170 -8.53 24.40 -3.76
N PRO A 171 -8.21 25.55 -3.14
CA PRO A 171 -6.87 25.80 -2.63
C PRO A 171 -6.55 24.83 -1.48
N GLY A 172 -5.31 24.32 -1.46
CA GLY A 172 -4.84 23.43 -0.40
C GLY A 172 -5.38 22.00 -0.48
N THR A 173 -6.07 21.60 -1.55
CA THR A 173 -6.47 20.18 -1.74
C THR A 173 -5.27 19.26 -1.90
N PHE A 174 -4.23 19.74 -2.59
CA PHE A 174 -2.99 19.00 -2.82
C PHE A 174 -1.77 19.88 -2.57
N GLN A 175 -0.70 19.23 -2.13
CA GLN A 175 0.65 19.79 -2.01
C GLN A 175 1.62 19.05 -2.95
N GLU A 176 2.70 19.73 -3.33
CA GLU A 176 3.79 19.09 -4.08
C GLU A 176 4.34 17.90 -3.30
N GLY A 177 4.47 16.76 -3.98
CA GLY A 177 4.90 15.49 -3.38
C GLY A 177 3.76 14.60 -2.85
N ASP A 178 2.51 15.09 -2.80
CA ASP A 178 1.38 14.26 -2.38
C ASP A 178 1.19 13.06 -3.31
N LEU A 179 0.96 11.89 -2.71
CA LEU A 179 0.64 10.67 -3.44
C LEU A 179 -0.83 10.68 -3.84
N VAL A 180 -1.09 10.53 -5.14
CA VAL A 180 -2.44 10.55 -5.70
C VAL A 180 -2.71 9.35 -6.59
N VAL A 181 -4.00 9.01 -6.68
CA VAL A 181 -4.51 7.97 -7.58
C VAL A 181 -5.43 8.63 -8.59
N VAL A 182 -5.13 8.44 -9.87
CA VAL A 182 -5.94 8.96 -10.97
C VAL A 182 -6.98 7.91 -11.37
N SER A 183 -8.22 8.35 -11.46
CA SER A 183 -9.36 7.54 -11.86
C SER A 183 -10.15 8.26 -12.95
N SER A 184 -10.80 7.49 -13.82
CA SER A 184 -11.76 8.01 -14.80
C SER A 184 -13.17 7.54 -14.48
N LYS A 185 -14.14 8.01 -15.26
CA LYS A 185 -15.53 7.52 -15.19
C LYS A 185 -15.65 6.01 -15.47
N LYS A 186 -14.75 5.43 -16.26
CA LYS A 186 -14.82 4.02 -16.69
C LYS A 186 -13.97 3.10 -15.83
N CYS A 187 -12.85 3.61 -15.31
CA CYS A 187 -11.85 2.81 -14.62
C CYS A 187 -11.37 3.54 -13.37
N ILE A 188 -11.43 2.86 -12.23
CA ILE A 188 -10.90 3.35 -10.96
C ILE A 188 -9.45 2.89 -10.83
N ALA A 189 -8.59 3.72 -10.24
CA ALA A 189 -7.17 3.45 -10.01
C ALA A 189 -6.39 3.07 -11.28
N ILE A 190 -6.46 3.94 -12.28
CA ILE A 190 -5.79 3.76 -13.58
C ILE A 190 -4.27 3.89 -13.42
N ALA A 191 -3.85 4.93 -12.70
CA ALA A 191 -2.47 5.26 -12.47
C ALA A 191 -2.31 5.81 -11.05
N GLN A 192 -1.11 5.68 -10.50
CA GLN A 192 -0.72 6.27 -9.23
C GLN A 192 0.52 7.13 -9.47
N GLY A 193 0.62 8.24 -8.78
CA GLY A 193 1.74 9.15 -8.94
C GLY A 193 1.86 10.16 -7.84
N VAL A 194 2.66 11.19 -8.12
CA VAL A 194 2.93 12.29 -7.20
C VAL A 194 2.52 13.61 -7.83
N ILE A 195 1.95 14.49 -7.01
CA ILE A 195 1.67 15.87 -7.41
C ILE A 195 3.00 16.58 -7.67
N HIS A 196 3.16 17.10 -8.88
CA HIS A 196 4.30 17.93 -9.25
C HIS A 196 4.01 19.40 -8.98
N SER A 197 2.80 19.86 -9.30
CA SER A 197 2.34 21.20 -9.00
C SER A 197 0.81 21.25 -8.98
N CYS A 198 0.25 22.17 -8.19
CA CYS A 198 -1.19 22.39 -8.10
C CYS A 198 -1.47 23.88 -7.93
N ASP A 199 -2.21 24.46 -8.87
CA ASP A 199 -2.77 25.80 -8.76
C ASP A 199 -4.31 25.75 -8.85
N SER A 200 -4.97 26.91 -8.87
CA SER A 200 -6.44 26.99 -8.91
C SER A 200 -7.05 26.54 -10.25
N THR A 201 -6.24 26.31 -11.27
CA THR A 201 -6.68 26.01 -12.65
C THR A 201 -6.14 24.69 -13.18
N VAL A 202 -4.94 24.29 -12.74
CA VAL A 202 -4.22 23.12 -13.23
C VAL A 202 -3.62 22.34 -12.06
N VAL A 203 -3.80 21.02 -12.12
CA VAL A 203 -3.06 20.05 -11.30
C VAL A 203 -2.14 19.28 -12.24
N SER A 204 -0.84 19.30 -11.98
CA SER A 204 0.15 18.50 -12.71
C SER A 204 0.63 17.33 -11.86
N VAL A 205 0.61 16.14 -12.44
CA VAL A 205 0.91 14.87 -11.77
C VAL A 205 1.92 14.09 -12.56
N MET A 206 2.96 13.59 -11.89
CA MET A 206 3.92 12.64 -12.45
C MET A 206 3.36 11.23 -12.32
N LEU A 207 3.10 10.57 -13.45
CA LEU A 207 2.49 9.24 -13.53
C LEU A 207 3.39 8.26 -14.29
N ASP A 208 3.16 6.97 -14.08
CA ASP A 208 3.85 5.87 -14.78
C ASP A 208 3.22 5.54 -16.14
N ARG A 209 2.02 6.06 -16.44
CA ARG A 209 1.24 5.81 -17.65
C ARG A 209 0.14 6.85 -17.88
#